data_AF-A0A7V1N035-F1
#
_entry.id   AF-A0A7V1N035-F1
#
_cell.length_a   1.000
_cell.length_b   1.000
_cell.length_c   1.000
_cell.angle_alpha   90.00
_cell.angle_beta   90.00
_cell.angle_gamma   90.00
#
_symmetry.space_group_name_H-M   'P 1'
#
loop_
_entity.id
_entity.type
_entity.pdbx_description
1 polymer ?
#
loop_
_entity_poly.entity_id
_entity_poly.type
_entity_poly.pdbx_seq_one_letter_code
_entity_poly.pdbx_strand_id
1 'polypeptide(L)'
;MSGLEKNILVIDNSKLSRMVMEDELKSSGLNVSFATNADEGLLLAYSLDPDFITLELTLEDMSGIELISKLKKSGKTNSVPFMVVTGYEDSIQRELCLGAGAVDVLYKPFSHGELTHIIKGNLDSAETKTGRKILIVEDSSTIRAITKHLLERRGHTVIEAENGLAGLKKLEASFLDIDMIVTDINMPKMDGRQFVTKVRSQQRFQFIPIIVSTTITEKENVRLLLSLGADDYIVKPFASEEFIARIQSHLRTKSLYEELGSANKQLSEFNETLEGRVEERTIELKEANLDAIYSLATAAEAKDDDTGFHVRRIQHYSEALAKKIGLSETQAEEIGYSSIMHDVGKISIPDNILKKPGKLTKEEFDLVKTHSVQGEKILSDKNFFKTARIISRHHHEKWNGEGYPDGLSKENIPLSARIVALADVFDALTSRRPYKEAWPMEKAIEEIKISSGSHFDPGISQAWLALWEAGEVERIFNKWQ
;
A
#
# COMPACT_ATOMS: atom_id res chain seq x y z
N MET A 1 10.96 -1.76 33.77
CA MET A 1 10.41 -0.94 34.87
C MET A 1 8.91 -0.89 34.62
N SER A 2 8.09 -1.31 35.59
CA SER A 2 6.63 -1.25 35.47
C SER A 2 6.22 0.17 35.11
N GLY A 3 5.64 0.36 33.93
CA GLY A 3 5.02 1.65 33.59
C GLY A 3 3.96 1.93 34.66
N LEU A 4 3.97 3.13 35.24
CA LEU A 4 2.90 3.53 36.15
C LEU A 4 1.58 3.42 35.38
N GLU A 5 0.65 2.60 35.88
CA GLU A 5 -0.71 2.52 35.36
C GLU A 5 -1.35 3.91 35.48
N LYS A 6 -1.77 4.48 34.35
CA LYS A 6 -2.38 5.81 34.29
C LYS A 6 -3.85 5.71 34.68
N ASN A 7 -4.29 6.57 35.60
CA ASN A 7 -5.64 6.60 36.16
C ASN A 7 -6.51 7.65 35.46
N ILE A 8 -7.61 7.22 34.88
CA ILE A 8 -8.59 8.06 34.20
C ILE A 8 -9.85 8.15 35.05
N LEU A 9 -10.32 9.36 35.34
CA LEU A 9 -11.60 9.59 35.98
C LEU A 9 -12.65 9.98 34.95
N VAL A 10 -13.76 9.24 34.91
CA VAL A 10 -14.90 9.50 34.01
C VAL A 10 -16.11 9.96 34.82
N ILE A 11 -16.56 11.19 34.57
CA ILE A 11 -17.71 11.82 35.27
C ILE A 11 -18.87 11.94 34.28
N ASP A 12 -19.80 11.01 34.33
CA ASP A 12 -20.90 10.92 33.36
C ASP A 12 -22.11 10.28 34.05
N ASN A 13 -23.31 10.84 33.92
CA ASN A 13 -24.53 10.29 34.52
C ASN A 13 -25.11 9.11 33.70
N SER A 14 -24.77 8.98 32.42
CA SER A 14 -25.23 7.92 31.54
C SER A 14 -24.49 6.60 31.76
N LYS A 15 -25.20 5.59 32.27
CA LYS A 15 -24.65 4.23 32.46
C LYS A 15 -24.12 3.62 31.15
N LEU A 16 -24.83 3.82 30.05
CA LEU A 16 -24.42 3.28 28.74
C LEU A 16 -23.13 3.95 28.25
N SER A 17 -23.03 5.27 28.42
CA SER A 17 -21.83 6.04 28.08
C SER A 17 -20.61 5.54 28.86
N ARG A 18 -20.76 5.37 30.19
CA ARG A 18 -19.69 4.83 31.05
C ARG A 18 -19.25 3.43 30.63
N MET A 19 -20.16 2.53 30.28
CA MET A 19 -19.82 1.18 29.82
C MET A 19 -19.00 1.20 28.51
N VAL A 20 -19.36 2.06 27.56
CA VAL A 20 -18.61 2.22 26.30
C VAL A 20 -17.21 2.77 26.58
N MET A 21 -17.09 3.82 27.40
CA MET A 21 -15.79 4.38 27.77
C MET A 21 -14.94 3.38 28.57
N GLU A 22 -15.55 2.57 29.45
CA GLU A 22 -14.85 1.55 30.22
C GLU A 22 -14.19 0.51 29.32
N ASP A 23 -14.95 -0.05 28.38
CA ASP A 23 -14.47 -1.06 27.44
C ASP A 23 -13.32 -0.52 26.58
N GLU A 24 -13.48 0.68 26.04
CA GLU A 24 -12.47 1.31 25.18
C GLU A 24 -11.18 1.67 25.94
N LEU A 25 -11.28 2.23 27.13
CA LEU A 25 -10.12 2.67 27.91
C LEU A 25 -9.38 1.50 28.58
N LYS A 26 -10.10 0.50 29.12
CA LYS A 26 -9.48 -0.67 29.74
C LYS A 26 -8.81 -1.58 28.72
N SER A 27 -9.43 -1.80 27.55
CA SER A 27 -8.79 -2.55 26.45
C SER A 27 -7.50 -1.90 25.98
N SER A 28 -7.35 -0.60 26.21
CA SER A 28 -6.18 0.20 25.89
C SER A 28 -5.11 0.25 27.00
N GLY A 29 -5.31 -0.48 28.11
CA GLY A 29 -4.36 -0.57 29.23
C GLY A 29 -4.43 0.57 30.24
N LEU A 30 -5.51 1.37 30.25
CA LEU A 30 -5.72 2.46 31.20
C LEU A 30 -6.59 2.00 32.37
N ASN A 31 -6.31 2.49 33.58
CA ASN A 31 -7.17 2.25 34.73
C ASN A 31 -8.27 3.31 34.77
N VAL A 32 -9.51 2.91 35.04
CA VAL A 32 -10.68 3.79 34.92
C VAL A 32 -11.51 3.77 36.20
N SER A 33 -11.81 4.96 36.72
CA SER A 33 -12.73 5.19 37.83
C SER A 33 -13.90 6.04 37.35
N PHE A 34 -15.07 5.86 37.96
CA PHE A 34 -16.31 6.51 37.51
C PHE A 34 -16.95 7.33 38.62
N ALA A 35 -17.52 8.47 38.23
CA ALA A 35 -18.48 9.23 39.02
C ALA A 35 -19.77 9.43 38.22
N THR A 36 -20.89 9.47 38.92
CA THR A 36 -22.23 9.61 38.34
C THR A 36 -22.80 11.03 38.43
N ASN A 37 -22.18 11.87 39.27
CA ASN A 37 -22.54 13.27 39.51
C ASN A 37 -21.27 14.09 39.83
N ALA A 38 -21.40 15.41 39.89
CA ALA A 38 -20.28 16.34 40.05
C ALA A 38 -19.62 16.26 41.43
N ASP A 39 -20.41 16.12 42.50
CA ASP A 39 -19.91 16.02 43.87
C ASP A 39 -19.08 14.76 44.09
N GLU A 40 -19.55 13.61 43.59
CA GLU A 40 -18.79 12.35 43.55
C GLU A 40 -17.52 12.51 42.71
N GLY A 41 -17.62 13.18 41.56
CA GLY A 41 -16.50 13.48 40.68
C GLY A 41 -15.40 14.31 41.36
N LEU A 42 -15.78 15.35 42.11
CA LEU A 42 -14.83 16.17 42.88
C LEU A 42 -14.14 15.37 43.98
N LEU A 43 -14.91 14.56 44.72
CA LEU A 43 -14.37 13.74 45.79
C LEU A 43 -13.34 12.75 45.26
N LEU A 44 -13.68 12.04 44.18
CA LEU A 44 -12.78 11.10 43.52
C LEU A 44 -11.57 11.78 42.90
N ALA A 45 -11.74 12.94 42.27
CA ALA A 45 -10.62 13.70 41.70
C ALA A 45 -9.59 14.11 42.76
N TYR A 46 -10.03 14.38 44.00
CA TYR A 46 -9.13 14.76 45.11
C TYR A 46 -8.50 13.60 45.86
N SER A 47 -9.08 12.40 45.76
CA SER A 47 -8.60 11.19 46.44
C SER A 47 -7.76 10.28 45.55
N LEU A 48 -8.06 10.24 44.25
CA LEU A 48 -7.46 9.29 43.30
C LEU A 48 -6.25 9.84 42.55
N ASP A 49 -6.01 11.15 42.61
CA ASP A 49 -4.97 11.86 41.84
C ASP A 49 -4.93 11.41 40.36
N PRO A 50 -6.03 11.61 39.59
CA PRO A 50 -6.13 11.11 38.23
C PRO A 50 -5.14 11.79 37.28
N ASP A 51 -4.65 11.03 36.30
CA ASP A 51 -3.80 11.53 35.21
C ASP A 51 -4.61 12.25 34.13
N PHE A 52 -5.91 11.95 34.01
CA PHE A 52 -6.82 12.57 33.06
C PHE A 52 -8.27 12.51 33.56
N ILE A 53 -9.07 13.55 33.27
CA ILE A 53 -10.50 13.58 33.62
C ILE A 53 -11.35 13.73 32.36
N THR A 54 -12.38 12.90 32.21
CA THR A 54 -13.46 13.13 31.24
C THR A 54 -14.73 13.51 31.98
N LEU A 55 -15.49 14.46 31.44
CA LEU A 55 -16.72 14.93 32.10
C LEU A 55 -17.84 15.27 31.10
N GLU A 56 -19.07 15.00 31.50
CA GLU A 56 -20.29 15.43 30.82
C GLU A 56 -20.70 16.86 31.25
N LEU A 57 -21.32 17.62 30.35
CA LEU A 57 -21.78 18.99 30.66
C LEU A 57 -23.07 19.01 31.47
N THR A 58 -23.91 18.00 31.30
CA THR A 58 -25.22 17.87 31.93
C THR A 58 -25.18 16.86 33.08
N LEU A 59 -24.75 17.31 34.27
CA LEU A 59 -24.78 16.53 35.50
C LEU A 59 -25.97 16.94 36.37
N GLU A 60 -26.42 16.06 37.25
CA GLU A 60 -27.68 16.23 38.01
C GLU A 60 -27.62 17.32 39.09
N ASP A 61 -26.44 17.55 39.65
CA ASP A 61 -26.17 18.41 40.80
C ASP A 61 -25.48 19.73 40.44
N MET A 62 -24.78 19.79 39.30
CA MET A 62 -24.02 20.96 38.84
C MET A 62 -23.78 20.92 37.33
N SER A 63 -23.60 22.08 36.68
CA SER A 63 -23.13 22.07 35.29
C SER A 63 -21.67 21.62 35.19
N GLY A 64 -21.32 20.90 34.12
CA GLY A 64 -19.94 20.48 33.86
C GLY A 64 -18.96 21.66 33.74
N ILE A 65 -19.42 22.83 33.29
CA ILE A 65 -18.63 24.07 33.22
C ILE A 65 -18.26 24.56 34.63
N GLU A 66 -19.22 24.53 35.57
CA GLU A 66 -18.95 24.91 36.95
C GLU A 66 -18.02 23.89 37.65
N LEU A 67 -18.21 22.59 37.37
CA LEU A 67 -17.31 21.53 37.83
C LEU A 67 -15.87 21.76 37.34
N ILE A 68 -15.68 22.08 36.06
CA ILE A 68 -14.38 22.46 35.50
C ILE A 68 -13.76 23.62 36.29
N SER A 69 -14.54 24.66 36.57
CA SER A 69 -14.06 25.82 37.34
C SER A 69 -13.58 25.41 38.73
N LYS A 70 -14.29 24.50 39.41
CA LYS A 70 -13.91 23.98 40.73
C LYS A 70 -12.63 23.14 40.66
N LEU A 71 -12.52 22.24 39.68
CA LEU A 71 -11.32 21.42 39.45
C LEU A 71 -10.08 22.28 39.14
N LYS A 72 -10.24 23.35 38.35
CA LYS A 72 -9.14 24.28 38.02
C LYS A 72 -8.71 25.17 39.19
N LYS A 73 -9.62 25.52 40.11
CA LYS A 73 -9.30 26.32 41.31
C LYS A 73 -8.59 25.51 42.41
N SER A 74 -8.70 24.18 42.37
CA SER A 74 -8.03 23.30 43.33
C SER A 74 -6.56 23.12 42.99
N GLY A 75 -5.67 23.34 43.98
CA GLY A 75 -4.23 23.14 43.80
C GLY A 75 -3.80 21.69 43.54
N LYS A 76 -4.70 20.71 43.73
CA LYS A 76 -4.44 19.29 43.43
C LYS A 76 -4.77 18.90 41.99
N THR A 77 -5.84 19.47 41.43
CA THR A 77 -6.39 19.03 40.13
C THR A 77 -6.21 20.08 39.02
N ASN A 78 -5.66 21.26 39.32
CA ASN A 78 -5.51 22.35 38.34
C ASN A 78 -4.66 21.97 37.12
N SER A 79 -3.65 21.13 37.31
CA SER A 79 -2.72 20.64 36.29
C SER A 79 -3.23 19.39 35.57
N VAL A 80 -4.30 18.77 36.06
CA VAL A 80 -4.86 17.57 35.44
C VAL A 80 -5.58 17.97 34.14
N PRO A 81 -5.22 17.38 32.99
CA PRO A 81 -5.92 17.60 31.74
C PRO A 81 -7.35 17.05 31.83
N PHE A 82 -8.30 17.76 31.25
CA PHE A 82 -9.67 17.26 31.13
C PHE A 82 -10.26 17.47 29.75
N MET A 83 -11.19 16.60 29.39
CA MET A 83 -11.94 16.64 28.15
C MET A 83 -13.43 16.57 28.45
N VAL A 84 -14.20 17.33 27.68
CA VAL A 84 -15.65 17.29 27.75
C VAL A 84 -16.16 16.22 26.78
N VAL A 85 -17.04 15.34 27.23
CA VAL A 85 -17.72 14.36 26.38
C VAL A 85 -19.22 14.60 26.49
N THR A 86 -19.85 15.14 25.44
CA THR A 86 -21.23 15.64 25.47
C THR A 86 -22.06 15.11 24.30
N GLY A 87 -23.36 14.93 24.51
CA GLY A 87 -24.32 14.60 23.44
C GLY A 87 -24.81 15.81 22.63
N TYR A 88 -24.42 17.03 23.00
CA TYR A 88 -24.88 18.27 22.36
C TYR A 88 -23.77 18.93 21.55
N GLU A 89 -23.99 19.07 20.24
CA GLU A 89 -23.09 19.78 19.35
C GLU A 89 -23.49 21.27 19.26
N ASP A 90 -22.75 22.13 19.97
CA ASP A 90 -22.96 23.58 19.99
C ASP A 90 -21.60 24.29 19.95
N SER A 91 -21.42 25.13 18.93
CA SER A 91 -20.17 25.87 18.70
C SER A 91 -19.85 26.87 19.82
N ILE A 92 -20.88 27.45 20.45
CA ILE A 92 -20.72 28.36 21.59
C ILE A 92 -20.27 27.57 22.82
N GLN A 93 -20.86 26.40 23.07
CA GLN A 93 -20.47 25.55 24.18
C GLN A 93 -19.05 25.01 24.01
N ARG A 94 -18.64 24.66 22.79
CA ARG A 94 -17.26 24.24 22.49
C ARG A 94 -16.25 25.33 22.88
N GLU A 95 -16.51 26.57 22.47
CA GLU A 95 -15.64 27.71 22.78
C GLU A 95 -15.56 27.96 24.30
N LEU A 96 -16.69 27.87 25.01
CA LEU A 96 -16.74 27.99 26.47
C LEU A 96 -15.95 26.88 27.18
N CYS A 97 -16.05 25.64 26.72
CA CYS A 97 -15.34 24.50 27.30
C CYS A 97 -13.83 24.64 27.14
N LEU A 98 -13.37 25.01 25.94
CA LEU A 98 -11.95 25.25 25.67
C LEU A 98 -11.44 26.47 26.47
N GLY A 99 -12.23 27.55 26.56
CA GLY A 99 -11.91 28.72 27.37
C GLY A 99 -11.85 28.43 28.88
N ALA A 100 -12.60 27.43 29.35
CA ALA A 100 -12.53 26.94 30.73
C ALA A 100 -11.30 26.03 31.00
N GLY A 101 -10.52 25.71 29.97
CA GLY A 101 -9.29 24.94 30.05
C GLY A 101 -9.43 23.46 29.67
N ALA A 102 -10.50 23.09 28.95
CA ALA A 102 -10.63 21.75 28.37
C ALA A 102 -9.60 21.54 27.27
N VAL A 103 -9.03 20.35 27.24
CA VAL A 103 -8.08 19.92 26.22
C VAL A 103 -8.77 19.69 24.88
N ASP A 104 -9.99 19.16 24.92
CA ASP A 104 -10.85 18.99 23.75
C ASP A 104 -12.32 18.83 24.17
N VAL A 105 -13.20 18.78 23.18
CA VAL A 105 -14.62 18.41 23.33
C VAL A 105 -14.95 17.30 22.33
N LEU A 106 -15.42 16.17 22.83
CA LEU A 106 -15.83 14.99 22.06
C LEU A 106 -17.36 14.86 22.09
N TYR A 107 -17.96 14.63 20.92
CA TYR A 107 -19.41 14.53 20.77
C TYR A 107 -19.88 13.08 20.74
N LYS A 108 -21.00 12.78 21.42
CA LYS A 108 -21.63 11.45 21.41
C LYS A 108 -22.66 11.38 20.26
N PRO A 109 -22.73 10.27 19.49
CA PRO A 109 -21.82 9.12 19.54
C PRO A 109 -20.47 9.42 18.87
N PHE A 110 -19.38 8.91 19.45
CA PHE A 110 -18.02 8.99 18.90
C PHE A 110 -17.56 7.64 18.34
N SER A 111 -16.53 7.66 17.49
CA SER A 111 -16.00 6.46 16.84
C SER A 111 -15.13 5.64 17.80
N HIS A 112 -15.08 4.31 17.59
CA HIS A 112 -14.21 3.43 18.38
C HIS A 112 -12.74 3.85 18.29
N GLY A 113 -12.09 4.06 19.43
CA GLY A 113 -10.68 4.46 19.53
C GLY A 113 -10.43 5.97 19.52
N GLU A 114 -11.44 6.78 19.23
CA GLU A 114 -11.34 8.25 19.17
C GLU A 114 -11.08 8.85 20.56
N LEU A 115 -11.84 8.38 21.57
CA LEU A 115 -11.67 8.77 22.96
C LEU A 115 -10.26 8.41 23.47
N THR A 116 -9.84 7.17 23.22
CA THR A 116 -8.53 6.66 23.62
C THR A 116 -7.40 7.43 22.95
N HIS A 117 -7.51 7.70 21.65
CA HIS A 117 -6.49 8.41 20.90
C HIS A 117 -6.26 9.83 21.46
N ILE A 118 -7.34 10.55 21.77
CA ILE A 118 -7.24 11.89 22.38
C ILE A 118 -6.59 11.80 23.78
N ILE A 119 -7.02 10.85 24.61
CA ILE A 119 -6.48 10.70 25.96
C ILE A 119 -5.00 10.30 25.93
N LYS A 120 -4.62 9.26 25.18
CA LYS A 120 -3.22 8.84 25.04
C LYS A 120 -2.36 9.94 24.45
N GLY A 121 -2.82 10.60 23.39
CA GLY A 121 -2.10 11.74 22.81
C GLY A 121 -1.81 12.82 23.83
N ASN A 122 -2.71 13.09 24.78
CA ASN A 122 -2.49 14.09 25.84
C ASN A 122 -1.68 13.58 27.04
N LEU A 123 -1.82 12.30 27.40
CA LEU A 123 -0.96 11.66 28.39
C LEU A 123 0.50 11.59 27.91
N ASP A 124 0.71 11.30 26.63
CA ASP A 124 2.01 11.28 25.96
C ASP A 124 2.52 12.71 25.71
N SER A 125 1.63 13.68 25.49
CA SER A 125 1.96 15.11 25.43
C SER A 125 2.43 15.68 26.77
N ALA A 126 1.97 15.11 27.89
CA ALA A 126 2.50 15.45 29.21
C ALA A 126 3.94 14.93 29.41
N GLU A 127 4.38 13.94 28.61
CA GLU A 127 5.72 13.34 28.64
C GLU A 127 6.66 13.85 27.52
N THR A 128 6.16 14.53 26.48
CA THR A 128 7.01 15.18 25.44
C THR A 128 7.54 16.55 25.89
N LYS A 129 8.48 16.52 26.84
CA LYS A 129 9.46 17.60 26.99
C LYS A 129 10.46 17.57 25.83
N THR A 130 10.05 18.00 24.64
CA THR A 130 10.97 18.52 23.64
C THR A 130 10.61 19.99 23.40
N GLY A 131 11.46 20.88 23.89
CA GLY A 131 11.25 22.31 23.77
C GLY A 131 11.18 22.75 22.31
N ARG A 132 10.00 23.15 21.84
CA ARG A 132 9.83 23.80 20.53
C ARG A 132 10.51 25.17 20.48
N LYS A 133 11.02 25.58 19.32
CA LYS A 133 11.65 26.90 19.09
C LYS A 133 10.62 27.92 18.65
N ILE A 134 10.34 28.92 19.48
CA ILE A 134 9.31 29.92 19.23
C ILE A 134 9.95 31.29 18.99
N LEU A 135 9.64 31.92 17.86
CA LEU A 135 10.06 33.27 17.55
C LEU A 135 9.04 34.28 18.11
N ILE A 136 9.47 35.12 19.04
CA ILE A 136 8.70 36.28 19.51
C ILE A 136 9.17 37.52 18.77
N VAL A 137 8.25 38.23 18.13
CA VAL A 137 8.49 39.52 17.46
C VAL A 137 7.66 40.59 18.17
N GLU A 138 8.30 41.41 18.99
CA GLU A 138 7.64 42.35 19.89
C GLU A 138 8.60 43.52 20.15
N ASP A 139 8.15 44.77 20.03
CA ASP A 139 9.00 45.95 20.22
C ASP A 139 9.17 46.30 21.70
N SER A 140 8.11 46.14 22.51
CA SER A 140 8.14 46.34 23.95
C SER A 140 9.04 45.33 24.65
N SER A 141 10.16 45.80 25.20
CA SER A 141 11.11 44.96 25.94
C SER A 141 10.48 44.28 27.16
N THR A 142 9.53 44.94 27.82
CA THR A 142 8.80 44.39 28.97
C THR A 142 7.87 43.26 28.56
N ILE A 143 7.04 43.45 27.54
CA ILE A 143 6.10 42.43 27.06
C ILE A 143 6.88 41.23 26.51
N ARG A 144 7.93 41.50 25.72
CA ARG A 144 8.81 40.46 25.17
C ARG A 144 9.45 39.61 26.26
N ALA A 145 9.94 40.23 27.34
CA ALA A 145 10.53 39.51 28.48
C ALA A 145 9.51 38.65 29.23
N ILE A 146 8.28 39.15 29.42
CA ILE A 146 7.19 38.39 30.06
C ILE A 146 6.81 37.18 29.22
N THR A 147 6.52 37.38 27.94
CA THR A 147 6.13 36.31 27.01
C THR A 147 7.24 35.26 26.88
N LYS A 148 8.51 35.70 26.81
CA LYS A 148 9.66 34.81 26.84
C LYS A 148 9.68 33.94 28.10
N HIS A 149 9.56 34.56 29.28
CA HIS A 149 9.60 33.83 30.54
C HIS A 149 8.47 32.79 30.65
N LEU A 150 7.27 33.11 30.17
CA LEU A 150 6.14 32.18 30.14
C LEU A 150 6.44 30.94 29.28
N LEU A 151 6.98 31.14 28.08
CA LEU A 151 7.30 30.05 27.15
C LEU A 151 8.50 29.20 27.63
N GLU A 152 9.55 29.84 28.14
CA GLU A 152 10.74 29.14 28.66
C GLU A 152 10.40 28.30 29.89
N ARG A 153 9.50 28.75 30.78
CA ARG A 153 9.01 27.94 31.92
C ARG A 153 8.27 26.67 31.48
N ARG A 154 7.75 26.63 30.25
CA ARG A 154 7.13 25.44 29.64
C ARG A 154 8.12 24.60 28.83
N GLY A 155 9.41 24.95 28.87
CA GLY A 155 10.48 24.21 28.23
C GLY A 155 10.74 24.60 26.78
N HIS A 156 10.07 25.63 26.23
CA HIS A 156 10.32 26.11 24.87
C HIS A 156 11.60 26.93 24.79
N THR A 157 12.26 26.88 23.63
CA THR A 157 13.38 27.76 23.32
C THR A 157 12.84 29.02 22.65
N VAL A 158 13.13 30.20 23.20
CA VAL A 158 12.60 31.46 22.67
C VAL A 158 13.67 32.21 21.88
N ILE A 159 13.31 32.63 20.67
CA ILE A 159 14.10 33.51 19.82
C ILE A 159 13.41 34.88 19.83
N GLU A 160 14.12 35.95 20.16
CA GLU A 160 13.52 37.29 20.31
C GLU A 160 13.82 38.19 19.12
N ALA A 161 12.86 38.98 18.67
CA ALA A 161 13.07 40.05 17.69
C ALA A 161 12.31 41.32 18.11
N GLU A 162 12.91 42.48 17.85
CA GLU A 162 12.37 43.80 18.25
C GLU A 162 11.44 44.45 17.20
N ASN A 163 11.28 43.83 16.03
CA ASN A 163 10.41 44.28 14.93
C ASN A 163 10.34 43.23 13.82
N GLY A 164 9.40 43.37 12.89
CA GLY A 164 9.19 42.44 11.77
C GLY A 164 10.44 42.22 10.91
N LEU A 165 11.27 43.24 10.69
CA LEU A 165 12.48 43.12 9.86
C LEU A 165 13.53 42.26 10.56
N ALA A 166 13.75 42.46 11.86
CA ALA A 166 14.61 41.62 12.68
C ALA A 166 14.08 40.18 12.78
N GLY A 167 12.76 40.02 12.90
CA GLY A 167 12.09 38.70 12.91
C GLY A 167 12.32 37.93 11.62
N LEU A 168 12.12 38.60 10.46
CA LEU A 168 12.31 37.99 9.15
C LEU A 168 13.77 37.58 8.93
N LYS A 169 14.71 38.45 9.28
CA LYS A 169 16.15 38.13 9.18
C LYS A 169 16.53 36.88 10.00
N LYS A 170 15.88 36.67 11.14
CA LYS A 170 16.08 35.47 11.97
C LYS A 170 15.44 34.23 11.35
N LEU A 171 14.27 34.34 10.73
CA LEU A 171 13.67 33.22 9.98
C LEU A 171 14.52 32.80 8.78
N GLU A 172 15.02 33.77 8.01
CA GLU A 172 15.81 33.53 6.80
C GLU A 172 17.22 32.99 7.07
N ALA A 173 17.73 33.18 8.29
CA ALA A 173 18.99 32.60 8.70
C ALA A 173 18.82 31.07 8.83
N SER A 174 19.25 30.34 7.80
CA SER A 174 19.00 28.91 7.54
C SER A 174 19.32 27.89 8.66
N PHE A 175 19.79 28.32 9.83
CA PHE A 175 20.09 27.49 11.01
C PHE A 175 18.98 27.49 12.08
N LEU A 176 17.92 28.30 11.91
CA LEU A 176 16.83 28.42 12.88
C LEU A 176 15.59 27.67 12.39
N ASP A 177 15.45 26.39 12.76
CA ASP A 177 14.18 25.66 12.65
C ASP A 177 13.18 26.25 13.65
N ILE A 178 12.42 27.26 13.23
CA ILE A 178 11.40 27.90 14.04
C ILE A 178 10.11 27.10 13.93
N ASP A 179 9.56 26.71 15.08
CA ASP A 179 8.35 25.92 15.19
C ASP A 179 7.08 26.76 15.20
N MET A 180 7.17 28.01 15.65
CA MET A 180 6.03 28.88 15.79
C MET A 180 6.48 30.34 15.87
N ILE A 181 5.61 31.25 15.44
CA ILE A 181 5.82 32.69 15.50
C ILE A 181 4.73 33.31 16.37
N VAL A 182 5.13 34.21 17.26
CA VAL A 182 4.24 35.09 18.02
C VAL A 182 4.66 36.52 17.72
N THR A 183 3.80 37.31 17.08
CA THR A 183 4.15 38.68 16.66
C THR A 183 3.18 39.71 17.20
N ASP A 184 3.67 40.86 17.64
CA ASP A 184 2.85 42.05 17.85
C ASP A 184 2.41 42.65 16.50
N ILE A 185 1.37 43.49 16.51
CA ILE A 185 0.97 44.29 15.34
C ILE A 185 1.77 45.58 15.23
N ASN A 186 1.88 46.35 16.31
CA ASN A 186 2.28 47.75 16.27
C ASN A 186 3.77 47.89 16.58
N MET A 187 4.61 47.61 15.59
CA MET A 187 6.07 47.65 15.75
C MET A 187 6.74 48.63 14.78
N PRO A 188 7.88 49.24 15.15
CA PRO A 188 8.63 50.12 14.25
C PRO A 188 9.31 49.32 13.13
N LYS A 189 9.73 50.02 12.05
CA LYS A 189 10.43 49.49 10.85
C LYS A 189 9.61 48.55 9.97
N MET A 190 9.00 47.51 10.54
CA MET A 190 8.08 46.59 9.87
C MET A 190 7.05 46.13 10.89
N ASP A 191 5.79 46.44 10.62
CA ASP A 191 4.67 46.09 11.48
C ASP A 191 4.30 44.59 11.35
N GLY A 192 3.46 44.09 12.26
CA GLY A 192 3.06 42.68 12.27
C GLY A 192 2.32 42.25 11.00
N ARG A 193 1.52 43.13 10.39
CA ARG A 193 0.76 42.80 9.17
C ARG A 193 1.69 42.58 7.98
N GLN A 194 2.65 43.48 7.81
CA GLN A 194 3.71 43.39 6.81
C GLN A 194 4.58 42.16 7.05
N PHE A 195 4.91 41.87 8.31
CA PHE A 195 5.70 40.71 8.69
C PHE A 195 4.99 39.39 8.34
N VAL A 196 3.73 39.19 8.77
CA VAL A 196 2.95 37.99 8.44
C VAL A 196 2.84 37.79 6.93
N THR A 197 2.51 38.86 6.20
CA THR A 197 2.40 38.83 4.73
C THR A 197 3.72 38.37 4.09
N LYS A 198 4.84 38.88 4.58
CA LYS A 198 6.16 38.55 4.05
C LYS A 198 6.55 37.10 4.37
N VAL A 199 6.27 36.61 5.57
CA VAL A 199 6.50 35.20 5.94
C VAL A 199 5.68 34.26 5.06
N ARG A 200 4.39 34.55 4.85
CA ARG A 200 3.48 33.72 4.03
C ARG A 200 3.80 33.75 2.53
N SER A 201 4.47 34.79 2.05
CA SER A 201 4.99 34.85 0.67
C SER A 201 6.13 33.87 0.37
N GLN A 202 6.75 33.27 1.41
CA GLN A 202 7.88 32.35 1.26
C GLN A 202 7.43 30.91 1.49
N GLN A 203 7.54 30.07 0.45
CA GLN A 203 7.09 28.67 0.48
C GLN A 203 7.72 27.86 1.63
N ARG A 204 8.98 28.17 1.99
CA ARG A 204 9.70 27.54 3.10
C ARG A 204 9.01 27.74 4.46
N PHE A 205 8.26 28.83 4.66
CA PHE A 205 7.67 29.19 5.95
C PHE A 205 6.14 29.08 5.97
N GLN A 206 5.54 28.54 4.91
CA GLN A 206 4.08 28.52 4.75
C GLN A 206 3.34 27.75 5.84
N PHE A 207 4.00 26.77 6.47
CA PHE A 207 3.41 25.90 7.50
C PHE A 207 3.83 26.27 8.94
N ILE A 208 4.60 27.34 9.13
CA ILE A 208 4.94 27.77 10.50
C ILE A 208 3.70 28.49 11.06
N PRO A 209 3.10 28.02 12.17
CA PRO A 209 1.97 28.70 12.80
C PRO A 209 2.36 30.10 13.29
N ILE A 210 1.52 31.09 13.01
CA ILE A 210 1.70 32.50 13.38
C ILE A 210 0.51 32.94 14.24
N ILE A 211 0.79 33.30 15.50
CA ILE A 211 -0.15 33.99 16.37
C ILE A 211 0.17 35.48 16.41
N VAL A 212 -0.84 36.32 16.18
CA VAL A 212 -0.72 37.76 16.27
C VAL A 212 -1.24 38.28 17.62
N SER A 213 -0.40 38.95 18.40
CA SER A 213 -0.82 39.66 19.61
C SER A 213 -1.24 41.09 19.27
N THR A 214 -2.42 41.53 19.73
CA THR A 214 -3.06 42.79 19.28
C THR A 214 -3.80 43.49 20.42
N THR A 215 -3.88 44.82 20.39
CA THR A 215 -4.80 45.59 21.25
C THR A 215 -6.16 45.84 20.59
N ILE A 216 -6.31 45.46 19.32
CA ILE A 216 -7.48 45.74 18.49
C ILE A 216 -8.53 44.64 18.71
N THR A 217 -9.75 45.05 19.07
CA THR A 217 -10.90 44.15 19.30
C THR A 217 -11.97 44.24 18.21
N GLU A 218 -11.82 45.15 17.25
CA GLU A 218 -12.78 45.34 16.16
C GLU A 218 -12.77 44.15 15.18
N LYS A 219 -13.96 43.61 14.91
CA LYS A 219 -14.15 42.41 14.07
C LYS A 219 -13.51 42.54 12.68
N GLU A 220 -13.57 43.70 12.05
CA GLU A 220 -12.99 43.92 10.72
C GLU A 220 -11.46 43.79 10.71
N ASN A 221 -10.81 44.32 11.76
CA ASN A 221 -9.36 44.26 11.91
C ASN A 221 -8.87 42.83 12.22
N VAL A 222 -9.63 42.05 12.99
CA VAL A 222 -9.34 40.63 13.24
C VAL A 222 -9.43 39.81 11.95
N ARG A 223 -10.49 40.01 11.15
CA ARG A 223 -10.66 39.29 9.88
C ARG A 223 -9.52 39.58 8.91
N LEU A 224 -9.05 40.83 8.87
CA LEU A 224 -7.90 41.20 8.07
C LEU A 224 -6.65 40.40 8.44
N LEU A 225 -6.34 40.24 9.74
CA LEU A 225 -5.16 39.49 10.20
C LEU A 225 -5.17 38.03 9.74
N LEU A 226 -6.32 37.36 9.89
CA LEU A 226 -6.47 35.98 9.42
C LEU A 226 -6.34 35.90 7.89
N SER A 227 -6.90 36.86 7.15
CA SER A 227 -6.79 36.90 5.69
C SER A 227 -5.37 37.12 5.17
N LEU A 228 -4.49 37.76 5.97
CA LEU A 228 -3.07 37.91 5.67
C LEU A 228 -2.26 36.64 5.94
N GLY A 229 -2.88 35.62 6.54
CA GLY A 229 -2.29 34.30 6.82
C GLY A 229 -1.79 34.12 8.25
N ALA A 230 -2.25 34.92 9.20
CA ALA A 230 -2.13 34.56 10.62
C ALA A 230 -3.06 33.37 10.93
N ASP A 231 -2.61 32.42 11.73
CA ASP A 231 -3.40 31.24 12.11
C ASP A 231 -4.33 31.54 13.29
N ASP A 232 -3.93 32.49 14.15
CA ASP A 232 -4.74 32.94 15.28
C ASP A 232 -4.27 34.31 15.78
N TYR A 233 -5.01 34.87 16.73
CA TYR A 233 -4.70 36.14 17.37
C TYR A 233 -4.97 36.09 18.88
N ILE A 234 -4.32 36.99 19.63
CA ILE A 234 -4.46 37.13 21.08
C ILE A 234 -4.62 38.61 21.43
N VAL A 235 -5.68 38.94 22.16
CA VAL A 235 -5.96 40.32 22.58
C VAL A 235 -5.18 40.68 23.84
N LYS A 236 -4.46 41.81 23.83
CA LYS A 236 -3.73 42.36 24.97
C LYS A 236 -4.63 43.26 25.84
N PRO A 237 -4.54 43.18 27.18
CA PRO A 237 -3.76 42.21 27.97
C PRO A 237 -4.44 40.82 27.98
N PHE A 238 -3.66 39.75 27.88
CA PHE A 238 -4.14 38.37 27.89
C PHE A 238 -3.81 37.65 29.20
N ALA A 239 -4.63 36.67 29.58
CA ALA A 239 -4.31 35.74 30.65
C ALA A 239 -3.18 34.80 30.23
N SER A 240 -2.30 34.42 31.17
CA SER A 240 -1.17 33.53 30.86
C SER A 240 -1.66 32.16 30.39
N GLU A 241 -2.76 31.68 30.95
CA GLU A 241 -3.39 30.40 30.63
C GLU A 241 -3.93 30.39 29.20
N GLU A 242 -4.61 31.46 28.79
CA GLU A 242 -5.12 31.61 27.41
C GLU A 242 -3.97 31.60 26.40
N PHE A 243 -2.92 32.37 26.68
CA PHE A 243 -1.75 32.44 25.81
C PHE A 243 -1.10 31.08 25.61
N ILE A 244 -0.86 30.35 26.70
CA ILE A 244 -0.29 29.00 26.62
C ILE A 244 -1.23 28.04 25.88
N ALA A 245 -2.54 28.05 26.16
CA ALA A 245 -3.48 27.12 25.53
C ALA A 245 -3.46 27.26 23.99
N ARG A 246 -3.44 28.49 23.48
CA ARG A 246 -3.35 28.75 22.04
C ARG A 246 -2.01 28.29 21.46
N ILE A 247 -0.90 28.56 22.14
CA ILE A 247 0.43 28.09 21.71
C ILE A 247 0.45 26.56 21.62
N GLN A 248 -0.05 25.86 22.64
CA GLN A 248 -0.09 24.40 22.66
C GLN A 248 -0.97 23.82 21.55
N SER A 249 -2.14 24.42 21.29
CA SER A 249 -3.03 24.00 20.22
C SER A 249 -2.32 24.01 18.86
N HIS A 250 -1.68 25.13 18.51
CA HIS A 250 -0.99 25.27 17.22
C HIS A 250 0.26 24.40 17.10
N LEU A 251 1.01 24.21 18.18
CA LEU A 251 2.13 23.27 18.20
C LEU A 251 1.69 21.81 18.05
N ARG A 252 0.54 21.43 18.63
CA ARG A 252 -0.06 20.11 18.44
C ARG A 252 -0.46 19.89 16.98
N THR A 253 -1.16 20.84 16.37
CA THR A 253 -1.52 20.78 14.94
C THR A 253 -0.28 20.65 14.06
N LYS A 254 0.79 21.42 14.34
CA LYS A 254 2.06 21.28 13.62
C LYS A 254 2.65 19.87 13.74
N SER A 255 2.67 19.32 14.95
CA SER A 255 3.22 17.98 15.22
C SER A 255 2.46 16.89 14.43
N LEU A 256 1.13 16.99 14.37
CA LEU A 256 0.29 16.07 13.58
C LEU A 256 0.61 16.11 12.09
N TYR A 257 0.86 17.30 11.51
CA TYR A 257 1.28 17.41 10.12
C TYR A 257 2.67 16.81 9.86
N GLU A 258 3.61 16.97 10.80
CA GLU A 258 4.94 16.36 10.74
C GLU A 258 4.83 14.82 10.77
N GLU A 259 4.01 14.27 11.68
CA GLU A 259 3.75 12.83 11.81
C GLU A 259 3.10 12.25 10.56
N LEU A 260 2.06 12.92 10.02
CA LEU A 260 1.39 12.50 8.80
C LEU A 260 2.36 12.48 7.60
N GLY A 261 3.23 13.49 7.49
CA GLY A 261 4.25 13.54 6.45
C GLY A 261 5.23 12.36 6.54
N SER A 262 5.67 12.03 7.76
CA SER A 262 6.55 10.89 8.02
C SER A 262 5.87 9.55 7.68
N ALA A 263 4.63 9.36 8.14
CA ALA A 263 3.86 8.14 7.89
C ALA A 263 3.60 7.93 6.39
N ASN A 264 3.25 8.99 5.65
CA ASN A 264 3.06 8.92 4.20
C ASN A 264 4.35 8.51 3.47
N LYS A 265 5.50 9.02 3.91
CA LYS A 265 6.79 8.64 3.34
C LYS A 265 7.08 7.15 3.58
N GLN A 266 6.90 6.68 4.81
CA GLN A 266 7.08 5.27 5.16
C GLN A 266 6.16 4.35 4.36
N LEU A 267 4.89 4.75 4.17
CA LEU A 267 3.93 3.99 3.37
C LEU A 267 4.38 3.89 1.92
N SER A 268 4.90 4.97 1.34
CA SER A 268 5.42 4.98 -0.03
C SER A 268 6.61 4.01 -0.19
N GLU A 269 7.57 4.06 0.73
CA GLU A 269 8.74 3.16 0.72
C GLU A 269 8.33 1.68 0.90
N PHE A 270 7.32 1.43 1.73
CA PHE A 270 6.78 0.10 1.95
C PHE A 270 6.07 -0.45 0.70
N ASN A 271 5.27 0.38 0.02
CA ASN A 271 4.58 -0.02 -1.21
C ASN A 271 5.57 -0.40 -2.32
N GLU A 272 6.62 0.40 -2.55
CA GLU A 272 7.66 0.10 -3.54
C GLU A 272 8.36 -1.24 -3.23
N THR A 273 8.64 -1.50 -1.95
CA THR A 273 9.21 -2.79 -1.51
C THR A 273 8.25 -3.96 -1.76
N LEU A 274 6.96 -3.78 -1.49
CA LEU A 274 5.96 -4.83 -1.72
C LEU A 274 5.78 -5.15 -3.20
N GLU A 275 5.74 -4.13 -4.06
CA GLU A 275 5.63 -4.31 -5.51
C GLU A 275 6.79 -5.16 -6.04
N GLY A 276 8.03 -4.85 -5.64
CA GLY A 276 9.19 -5.67 -6.00
C GLY A 276 9.10 -7.12 -5.54
N ARG A 277 8.60 -7.36 -4.32
CA ARG A 277 8.42 -8.73 -3.80
C ARG A 277 7.32 -9.50 -4.52
N VAL A 278 6.25 -8.84 -4.95
CA VAL A 278 5.17 -9.46 -5.73
C VAL A 278 5.68 -9.87 -7.11
N GLU A 279 6.47 -9.03 -7.76
CA GLU A 279 7.08 -9.34 -9.05
C GLU A 279 8.03 -10.55 -8.94
N GLU A 280 8.95 -10.52 -7.96
CA GLU A 280 9.88 -11.62 -7.69
C GLU A 280 9.14 -12.95 -7.45
N ARG A 281 8.13 -12.94 -6.57
CA ARG A 281 7.31 -14.14 -6.30
C ARG A 281 6.53 -14.62 -7.53
N THR A 282 6.09 -13.71 -8.40
CA THR A 282 5.36 -14.07 -9.61
C THR A 282 6.29 -14.78 -10.60
N ILE A 283 7.53 -14.32 -10.74
CA ILE A 283 8.56 -14.95 -11.56
C ILE A 283 8.90 -16.34 -11.01
N GLU A 284 9.23 -16.43 -9.71
CA GLU A 284 9.54 -17.72 -9.05
C GLU A 284 8.39 -18.73 -9.20
N LEU A 285 7.15 -18.29 -9.05
CA LEU A 285 5.98 -19.17 -9.20
C LEU A 285 5.80 -19.63 -10.66
N LYS A 286 6.05 -18.75 -11.64
CA LYS A 286 6.02 -19.11 -13.07
C LYS A 286 7.09 -20.16 -13.38
N GLU A 287 8.32 -19.95 -12.92
CA GLU A 287 9.43 -20.88 -13.12
C GLU A 287 9.15 -22.25 -12.47
N ALA A 288 8.73 -22.27 -11.20
CA ALA A 288 8.40 -23.50 -10.50
C ALA A 288 7.25 -24.28 -11.17
N ASN A 289 6.23 -23.60 -11.68
CA ASN A 289 5.14 -24.23 -12.42
C ASN A 289 5.62 -24.84 -13.73
N LEU A 290 6.46 -24.13 -14.49
CA LEU A 290 7.04 -24.64 -15.73
C LEU A 290 7.94 -25.85 -15.47
N ASP A 291 8.77 -25.82 -14.43
CA ASP A 291 9.61 -26.97 -14.05
C ASP A 291 8.78 -28.20 -13.65
N ALA A 292 7.67 -28.00 -12.97
CA ALA A 292 6.72 -29.08 -12.68
C ALA A 292 6.09 -29.66 -13.97
N ILE A 293 5.69 -28.79 -14.90
CA ILE A 293 5.15 -29.18 -16.21
C ILE A 293 6.18 -29.98 -17.01
N TYR A 294 7.44 -29.53 -17.08
CA TYR A 294 8.52 -30.27 -17.75
C TYR A 294 8.75 -31.64 -17.13
N SER A 295 8.74 -31.72 -15.80
CA SER A 295 8.95 -32.99 -15.09
C SER A 295 7.86 -34.00 -15.42
N LEU A 296 6.60 -33.56 -15.47
CA LEU A 296 5.47 -34.42 -15.82
C LEU A 296 5.45 -34.81 -17.30
N ALA A 297 5.74 -33.86 -18.20
CA ALA A 297 5.81 -34.14 -19.63
C ALA A 297 6.95 -35.12 -19.95
N THR A 298 8.12 -34.93 -19.33
CA THR A 298 9.26 -35.86 -19.46
C THR A 298 8.92 -37.25 -18.93
N ALA A 299 8.16 -37.35 -17.83
CA ALA A 299 7.69 -38.63 -17.32
C ALA A 299 6.68 -39.33 -18.26
N ALA A 300 5.81 -38.57 -18.94
CA ALA A 300 4.90 -39.11 -19.95
C ALA A 300 5.67 -39.63 -21.19
N GLU A 301 6.70 -38.90 -21.63
CA GLU A 301 7.57 -39.27 -22.76
C GLU A 301 8.58 -40.37 -22.43
N ALA A 302 8.94 -40.59 -21.16
CA ALA A 302 9.79 -41.71 -20.75
C ALA A 302 9.20 -43.10 -21.09
N LYS A 303 7.93 -43.16 -21.51
CA LYS A 303 7.35 -44.36 -22.12
C LYS A 303 7.89 -44.67 -23.52
N ASP A 304 8.48 -43.69 -24.22
CA ASP A 304 8.96 -43.77 -25.61
C ASP A 304 10.51 -43.75 -25.73
N ASP A 305 11.25 -43.96 -24.61
CA ASP A 305 12.73 -43.95 -24.53
C ASP A 305 13.41 -42.62 -24.95
N ASP A 306 12.68 -41.50 -24.95
CA ASP A 306 13.24 -40.18 -25.27
C ASP A 306 13.77 -39.47 -24.01
N THR A 307 14.98 -38.91 -24.10
CA THR A 307 15.49 -38.01 -23.07
C THR A 307 14.71 -36.71 -23.21
N GLY A 308 14.19 -36.13 -22.12
CA GLY A 308 13.26 -34.98 -22.13
C GLY A 308 13.69 -33.69 -22.88
N PHE A 309 14.82 -33.72 -23.60
CA PHE A 309 15.26 -32.73 -24.57
C PHE A 309 14.28 -32.51 -25.72
N HIS A 310 13.59 -33.55 -26.20
CA HIS A 310 12.56 -33.42 -27.25
C HIS A 310 11.50 -32.37 -26.91
N VAL A 311 10.97 -32.46 -25.70
CA VAL A 311 9.96 -31.53 -25.18
C VAL A 311 10.47 -30.08 -25.18
N ARG A 312 11.75 -29.87 -24.84
CA ARG A 312 12.38 -28.53 -24.87
C ARG A 312 12.61 -28.04 -26.29
N ARG A 313 12.99 -28.91 -27.23
CA ARG A 313 13.15 -28.56 -28.64
C ARG A 313 11.82 -28.15 -29.25
N ILE A 314 10.75 -28.93 -29.07
CA ILE A 314 9.41 -28.59 -29.56
C ILE A 314 8.97 -27.23 -29.04
N GLN A 315 9.15 -26.94 -27.75
CA GLN A 315 8.82 -25.64 -27.18
C GLN A 315 9.52 -24.52 -27.94
N HIS A 316 10.85 -24.56 -28.02
CA HIS A 316 11.60 -23.45 -28.60
C HIS A 316 11.39 -23.33 -30.10
N TYR A 317 11.19 -24.46 -30.80
CA TYR A 317 10.75 -24.46 -32.18
C TYR A 317 9.40 -23.77 -32.36
N SER A 318 8.43 -24.09 -31.50
CA SER A 318 7.10 -23.51 -31.54
C SER A 318 7.11 -22.01 -31.22
N GLU A 319 7.90 -21.59 -30.23
CA GLU A 319 8.11 -20.17 -29.88
C GLU A 319 8.74 -19.40 -31.04
N ALA A 320 9.83 -19.92 -31.62
CA ALA A 320 10.53 -19.26 -32.72
C ALA A 320 9.62 -19.14 -33.95
N LEU A 321 8.86 -20.20 -34.24
CA LEU A 321 7.92 -20.24 -35.37
C LEU A 321 6.75 -19.27 -35.16
N ALA A 322 6.16 -19.25 -33.96
CA ALA A 322 5.12 -18.31 -33.57
C ALA A 322 5.55 -16.84 -33.75
N LYS A 323 6.76 -16.50 -33.29
CA LYS A 323 7.34 -15.16 -33.50
C LYS A 323 7.55 -14.86 -34.98
N LYS A 324 8.07 -15.84 -35.74
CA LYS A 324 8.38 -15.66 -37.16
C LYS A 324 7.13 -15.35 -38.00
N ILE A 325 5.97 -15.89 -37.64
CA ILE A 325 4.70 -15.62 -38.32
C ILE A 325 3.98 -14.37 -37.79
N GLY A 326 4.57 -13.65 -36.82
CA GLY A 326 4.10 -12.34 -36.36
C GLY A 326 3.24 -12.34 -35.08
N LEU A 327 3.24 -13.41 -34.28
CA LEU A 327 2.58 -13.40 -32.97
C LEU A 327 3.37 -12.57 -31.96
N SER A 328 2.67 -12.04 -30.94
CA SER A 328 3.33 -11.30 -29.86
C SER A 328 4.24 -12.21 -29.03
N GLU A 329 5.22 -11.62 -28.33
CA GLU A 329 6.11 -12.34 -27.43
C GLU A 329 5.32 -13.22 -26.42
N THR A 330 4.27 -12.64 -25.83
CA THR A 330 3.37 -13.33 -24.90
C THR A 330 2.62 -14.52 -25.52
N GLN A 331 2.14 -14.38 -26.77
CA GLN A 331 1.46 -15.47 -27.47
C GLN A 331 2.43 -16.58 -27.88
N ALA A 332 3.64 -16.20 -28.30
CA ALA A 332 4.69 -17.15 -28.65
C ALA A 332 5.16 -17.95 -27.43
N GLU A 333 5.41 -17.29 -26.29
CA GLU A 333 5.69 -17.97 -25.02
C GLU A 333 4.56 -18.92 -24.63
N GLU A 334 3.30 -18.50 -24.77
CA GLU A 334 2.13 -19.33 -24.47
C GLU A 334 2.08 -20.62 -25.30
N ILE A 335 2.28 -20.50 -26.61
CA ILE A 335 2.32 -21.67 -27.50
C ILE A 335 3.51 -22.56 -27.14
N GLY A 336 4.66 -21.96 -26.82
CA GLY A 336 5.87 -22.64 -26.38
C GLY A 336 5.67 -23.54 -25.18
N TYR A 337 5.27 -22.98 -24.03
CA TYR A 337 5.07 -23.83 -22.85
C TYR A 337 3.86 -24.76 -23.01
N SER A 338 2.87 -24.39 -23.82
CA SER A 338 1.72 -25.24 -24.07
C SER A 338 2.07 -26.47 -24.90
N SER A 339 3.03 -26.37 -25.83
CA SER A 339 3.46 -27.48 -26.68
C SER A 339 4.17 -28.58 -25.90
N ILE A 340 4.72 -28.28 -24.72
CA ILE A 340 5.32 -29.27 -23.82
C ILE A 340 4.33 -30.41 -23.51
N MET A 341 3.03 -30.09 -23.45
CA MET A 341 1.98 -31.02 -23.03
C MET A 341 1.28 -31.70 -24.22
N HIS A 342 1.73 -31.52 -25.46
CA HIS A 342 1.04 -32.03 -26.66
C HIS A 342 0.72 -33.53 -26.55
N ASP A 343 1.67 -34.33 -26.08
CA ASP A 343 1.56 -35.79 -25.96
C ASP A 343 1.28 -36.33 -24.55
N VAL A 344 0.88 -35.48 -23.60
CA VAL A 344 0.60 -35.90 -22.20
C VAL A 344 -0.43 -37.04 -22.11
N GLY A 345 -1.31 -37.16 -23.12
CA GLY A 345 -2.30 -38.23 -23.21
C GLY A 345 -1.74 -39.64 -23.40
N LYS A 346 -0.47 -39.79 -23.81
CA LYS A 346 0.21 -41.09 -23.93
C LYS A 346 0.23 -41.87 -22.61
N ILE A 347 0.12 -41.17 -21.47
CA ILE A 347 0.00 -41.79 -20.15
C ILE A 347 -1.16 -42.79 -20.07
N SER A 348 -2.22 -42.57 -20.85
CA SER A 348 -3.42 -43.43 -20.90
C SER A 348 -3.27 -44.63 -21.83
N ILE A 349 -2.19 -44.73 -22.61
CA ILE A 349 -1.96 -45.83 -23.54
C ILE A 349 -1.16 -46.95 -22.85
N PRO A 350 -1.55 -48.23 -23.00
CA PRO A 350 -0.84 -49.37 -22.42
C PRO A 350 0.61 -49.50 -22.92
N ASP A 351 1.54 -49.77 -21.99
CA ASP A 351 2.98 -49.85 -22.29
C ASP A 351 3.32 -50.96 -23.29
N ASN A 352 2.60 -52.08 -23.27
CA ASN A 352 2.81 -53.19 -24.21
C ASN A 352 2.47 -52.82 -25.66
N ILE A 353 1.68 -51.76 -25.86
CA ILE A 353 1.34 -51.22 -27.18
C ILE A 353 2.36 -50.13 -27.57
N LEU A 354 2.65 -49.17 -26.67
CA LEU A 354 3.64 -48.12 -26.95
C LEU A 354 5.06 -48.69 -27.20
N LYS A 355 5.49 -49.66 -26.41
CA LYS A 355 6.84 -50.25 -26.49
C LYS A 355 6.94 -51.49 -27.38
N LYS A 356 5.94 -51.75 -28.23
CA LYS A 356 5.89 -52.97 -29.05
C LYS A 356 7.07 -53.01 -30.04
N PRO A 357 7.91 -54.05 -30.04
CA PRO A 357 8.97 -54.20 -31.04
C PRO A 357 8.36 -54.64 -32.38
N GLY A 358 8.07 -53.68 -33.26
CA GLY A 358 7.56 -53.92 -34.61
C GLY A 358 6.43 -52.97 -35.02
N LYS A 359 5.78 -53.24 -36.16
CA LYS A 359 4.65 -52.44 -36.63
C LYS A 359 3.41 -52.72 -35.77
N LEU A 360 2.70 -51.65 -35.39
CA LEU A 360 1.39 -51.74 -34.75
C LEU A 360 0.36 -52.30 -35.73
N THR A 361 -0.61 -53.07 -35.21
CA THR A 361 -1.82 -53.40 -35.98
C THR A 361 -2.69 -52.16 -36.15
N LYS A 362 -3.71 -52.24 -37.02
CA LYS A 362 -4.63 -51.12 -37.22
C LYS A 362 -5.36 -50.76 -35.93
N GLU A 363 -5.79 -51.76 -35.17
CA GLU A 363 -6.51 -51.60 -33.90
C GLU A 363 -5.60 -50.99 -32.82
N GLU A 364 -4.35 -51.43 -32.74
CA GLU A 364 -3.34 -50.85 -31.85
C GLU A 364 -3.05 -49.39 -32.20
N PHE A 365 -2.92 -49.09 -33.50
CA PHE A 365 -2.70 -47.72 -33.97
C PHE A 365 -3.92 -46.83 -33.69
N ASP A 366 -5.12 -47.32 -33.92
CA ASP A 366 -6.36 -46.60 -33.61
C ASP A 366 -6.50 -46.34 -32.10
N LEU A 367 -6.00 -47.24 -31.24
CA LEU A 367 -5.90 -46.99 -29.80
C LEU A 367 -4.87 -45.88 -29.49
N VAL A 368 -3.68 -45.92 -30.10
CA VAL A 368 -2.65 -44.89 -29.89
C VAL A 368 -3.17 -43.50 -30.26
N LYS A 369 -3.94 -43.35 -31.36
CA LYS A 369 -4.54 -42.07 -31.77
C LYS A 369 -5.38 -41.42 -30.67
N THR A 370 -5.95 -42.20 -29.75
CA THR A 370 -6.79 -41.67 -28.67
C THR A 370 -6.03 -40.80 -27.69
N HIS A 371 -4.69 -40.84 -27.64
CA HIS A 371 -3.88 -39.99 -26.76
C HIS A 371 -4.20 -38.50 -26.95
N SER A 372 -4.48 -38.06 -28.18
CA SER A 372 -4.82 -36.67 -28.49
C SER A 372 -6.04 -36.19 -27.70
N VAL A 373 -7.14 -36.96 -27.77
CA VAL A 373 -8.39 -36.69 -27.05
C VAL A 373 -8.24 -36.90 -25.53
N GLN A 374 -7.43 -37.88 -25.11
CA GLN A 374 -7.19 -38.10 -23.68
C GLN A 374 -6.32 -37.00 -23.06
N GLY A 375 -5.32 -36.49 -23.79
CA GLY A 375 -4.48 -35.38 -23.37
C GLY A 375 -5.30 -34.13 -23.10
N GLU A 376 -6.22 -33.80 -24.01
CA GLU A 376 -7.18 -32.71 -23.81
C GLU A 376 -8.01 -32.88 -22.53
N LYS A 377 -8.45 -34.11 -22.23
CA LYS A 377 -9.29 -34.42 -21.05
C LYS A 377 -8.53 -34.40 -19.73
N ILE A 378 -7.25 -34.79 -19.74
CA ILE A 378 -6.39 -34.80 -18.56
C ILE A 378 -6.04 -33.39 -18.11
N LEU A 379 -5.86 -32.48 -19.07
CA LEU A 379 -5.53 -31.09 -18.79
C LEU A 379 -6.72 -30.32 -18.20
N SER A 380 -6.43 -29.46 -17.22
CA SER A 380 -7.43 -28.64 -16.52
C SER A 380 -8.17 -27.68 -17.48
N ASP A 381 -9.39 -27.28 -17.13
CA ASP A 381 -10.23 -26.35 -17.89
C ASP A 381 -9.88 -24.86 -17.67
N LYS A 382 -8.90 -24.57 -16.80
CA LYS A 382 -8.44 -23.21 -16.52
C LYS A 382 -7.75 -22.59 -17.73
N ASN A 383 -7.83 -21.25 -17.83
CA ASN A 383 -7.28 -20.47 -18.95
C ASN A 383 -5.83 -20.82 -19.30
N PHE A 384 -4.98 -21.08 -18.29
CA PHE A 384 -3.59 -21.47 -18.49
C PHE A 384 -3.40 -22.69 -19.41
N PHE A 385 -4.31 -23.66 -19.36
CA PHE A 385 -4.21 -24.90 -20.15
C PHE A 385 -5.02 -24.87 -21.46
N LYS A 386 -5.70 -23.75 -21.76
CA LYS A 386 -6.59 -23.68 -22.93
C LYS A 386 -5.84 -23.96 -24.23
N THR A 387 -4.67 -23.34 -24.42
CA THR A 387 -3.84 -23.54 -25.61
C THR A 387 -3.22 -24.95 -25.63
N ALA A 388 -2.77 -25.46 -24.48
CA ALA A 388 -2.26 -26.82 -24.35
C ALA A 388 -3.31 -27.88 -24.74
N ARG A 389 -4.57 -27.74 -24.29
CA ARG A 389 -5.68 -28.63 -24.67
C ARG A 389 -5.93 -28.66 -26.17
N ILE A 390 -5.93 -27.48 -26.79
CA ILE A 390 -6.08 -27.33 -28.24
C ILE A 390 -4.96 -28.05 -28.98
N ILE A 391 -3.71 -27.85 -28.54
CA ILE A 391 -2.54 -28.52 -29.13
C ILE A 391 -2.65 -30.04 -28.95
N SER A 392 -2.86 -30.53 -27.73
CA SER A 392 -2.95 -31.97 -27.46
C SER A 392 -4.02 -32.65 -28.32
N ARG A 393 -5.17 -32.01 -28.52
CA ARG A 393 -6.23 -32.57 -29.36
C ARG A 393 -5.89 -32.57 -30.84
N HIS A 394 -5.33 -31.48 -31.37
CA HIS A 394 -5.33 -31.24 -32.83
C HIS A 394 -3.95 -31.27 -33.50
N HIS A 395 -2.86 -31.48 -32.78
CA HIS A 395 -1.51 -31.45 -33.39
C HIS A 395 -1.26 -32.59 -34.41
N HIS A 396 -2.09 -33.64 -34.44
CA HIS A 396 -2.07 -34.68 -35.48
C HIS A 396 -3.00 -34.40 -36.67
N GLU A 397 -3.70 -33.27 -36.68
CA GLU A 397 -4.47 -32.84 -37.84
C GLU A 397 -3.54 -32.43 -38.98
N LYS A 398 -3.93 -32.76 -40.22
CA LYS A 398 -3.12 -32.50 -41.42
C LYS A 398 -3.79 -31.47 -42.29
N TRP A 399 -2.99 -30.62 -42.94
CA TRP A 399 -3.50 -29.53 -43.79
C TRP A 399 -4.53 -30.01 -44.84
N ASN A 400 -4.34 -31.21 -45.40
CA ASN A 400 -5.22 -31.84 -46.38
C ASN A 400 -6.50 -32.48 -45.81
N GLY A 401 -6.67 -32.56 -44.48
CA GLY A 401 -7.83 -33.17 -43.83
C GLY A 401 -7.72 -34.68 -43.56
N GLU A 402 -6.58 -35.32 -43.86
CA GLU A 402 -6.36 -36.75 -43.58
C GLU A 402 -5.82 -37.03 -42.17
N GLY A 403 -5.85 -36.01 -41.30
CA GLY A 403 -5.41 -36.10 -39.91
C GLY A 403 -6.47 -36.65 -38.96
N TYR A 404 -6.19 -36.59 -37.66
CA TYR A 404 -7.07 -37.03 -36.59
C TYR A 404 -6.93 -36.11 -35.38
N PRO A 405 -7.89 -36.09 -34.44
CA PRO A 405 -9.08 -36.94 -34.31
C PRO A 405 -10.34 -36.45 -35.04
N ASP A 406 -10.40 -35.17 -35.43
CA ASP A 406 -11.61 -34.51 -35.92
C ASP A 406 -11.63 -34.36 -37.46
N GLY A 407 -10.51 -34.61 -38.14
CA GLY A 407 -10.40 -34.51 -39.60
C GLY A 407 -10.46 -33.06 -40.09
N LEU A 408 -9.91 -32.15 -39.29
CA LEU A 408 -9.86 -30.73 -39.62
C LEU A 408 -8.88 -30.52 -40.78
N SER A 409 -9.19 -29.54 -41.63
CA SER A 409 -8.36 -29.18 -42.77
C SER A 409 -8.09 -27.68 -42.83
N LYS A 410 -6.95 -27.33 -43.39
CA LYS A 410 -6.52 -25.94 -43.63
C LYS A 410 -6.64 -25.06 -42.37
N GLU A 411 -7.27 -23.90 -42.48
CA GLU A 411 -7.42 -22.91 -41.40
C GLU A 411 -8.42 -23.34 -40.31
N ASN A 412 -9.18 -24.43 -40.51
CA ASN A 412 -9.99 -24.99 -39.43
C ASN A 412 -9.13 -25.66 -38.36
N ILE A 413 -7.89 -26.02 -38.68
CA ILE A 413 -6.92 -26.51 -37.71
C ILE A 413 -6.42 -25.30 -36.90
N PRO A 414 -6.55 -25.30 -35.56
CA PRO A 414 -6.09 -24.20 -34.73
C PRO A 414 -4.62 -23.86 -34.98
N LEU A 415 -4.27 -22.57 -35.02
CA LEU A 415 -2.92 -22.10 -35.36
C LEU A 415 -1.84 -22.73 -34.47
N SER A 416 -2.07 -22.79 -33.16
CA SER A 416 -1.14 -23.41 -32.21
C SER A 416 -0.88 -24.89 -32.53
N ALA A 417 -1.91 -25.64 -32.92
CA ALA A 417 -1.77 -27.03 -33.33
C ALA A 417 -0.97 -27.18 -34.64
N ARG A 418 -1.20 -26.30 -35.63
CA ARG A 418 -0.44 -26.30 -36.90
C ARG A 418 1.04 -26.00 -36.70
N ILE A 419 1.37 -25.09 -35.76
CA ILE A 419 2.76 -24.76 -35.38
C ILE A 419 3.43 -25.99 -34.76
N VAL A 420 2.78 -26.58 -33.75
CA VAL A 420 3.34 -27.72 -33.01
C VAL A 420 3.46 -28.97 -33.88
N ALA A 421 2.50 -29.23 -34.78
CA ALA A 421 2.55 -30.36 -35.71
C ALA A 421 3.84 -30.38 -36.55
N LEU A 422 4.26 -29.22 -37.05
CA LEU A 422 5.50 -29.12 -37.83
C LEU A 422 6.73 -29.32 -36.93
N ALA A 423 6.76 -28.68 -35.76
CA ALA A 423 7.86 -28.81 -34.81
C ALA A 423 8.06 -30.26 -34.34
N ASP A 424 6.96 -30.94 -34.00
CA ASP A 424 6.97 -32.35 -33.58
C ASP A 424 7.46 -33.29 -34.69
N VAL A 425 6.91 -33.17 -35.91
CA VAL A 425 7.34 -34.01 -37.03
C VAL A 425 8.81 -33.78 -37.38
N PHE A 426 9.26 -32.52 -37.39
CA PHE A 426 10.68 -32.24 -37.60
C PHE A 426 11.55 -32.93 -36.56
N ASP A 427 11.22 -32.75 -35.28
CA ASP A 427 11.99 -33.33 -34.19
C ASP A 427 12.01 -34.86 -34.27
N ALA A 428 10.86 -35.49 -34.53
CA ALA A 428 10.74 -36.93 -34.71
C ALA A 428 11.53 -37.48 -35.91
N LEU A 429 11.79 -36.66 -36.94
CA LEU A 429 12.64 -37.04 -38.08
C LEU A 429 14.14 -36.92 -37.75
N THR A 430 14.54 -35.89 -37.00
CA THR A 430 15.94 -35.58 -36.70
C THR A 430 16.47 -36.20 -35.41
N SER A 431 15.58 -36.71 -34.55
CA SER A 431 15.94 -37.34 -33.28
C SER A 431 16.17 -38.85 -33.45
N ARG A 432 17.16 -39.38 -32.71
CA ARG A 432 17.48 -40.81 -32.72
C ARG A 432 16.46 -41.58 -31.88
N ARG A 433 15.87 -42.63 -32.44
CA ARG A 433 14.95 -43.53 -31.71
C ARG A 433 15.49 -44.97 -31.70
N PRO A 434 15.13 -45.83 -30.73
CA PRO A 434 15.66 -47.20 -30.63
C PRO A 434 15.53 -48.04 -31.91
N TYR A 435 14.53 -47.72 -32.74
CA TYR A 435 14.17 -48.46 -33.95
C TYR A 435 14.43 -47.69 -35.26
N LYS A 436 14.95 -46.46 -35.21
CA LYS A 436 15.14 -45.59 -36.38
C LYS A 436 16.35 -44.66 -36.21
N GLU A 437 17.27 -44.72 -37.16
CA GLU A 437 18.38 -43.76 -37.26
C GLU A 437 17.85 -42.35 -37.61
N ALA A 438 18.44 -41.34 -36.97
CA ALA A 438 18.10 -39.94 -37.19
C ALA A 438 18.37 -39.53 -38.65
N TRP A 439 17.48 -38.75 -39.23
CA TRP A 439 17.72 -38.18 -40.56
C TRP A 439 18.71 -37.01 -40.46
N PRO A 440 19.54 -36.78 -41.49
CA PRO A 440 20.23 -35.50 -41.65
C PRO A 440 19.20 -34.36 -41.67
N MET A 441 19.50 -33.24 -41.02
CA MET A 441 18.56 -32.12 -40.91
C MET A 441 18.13 -31.60 -42.29
N GLU A 442 19.06 -31.55 -43.26
CA GLU A 442 18.79 -31.12 -44.62
C GLU A 442 17.69 -31.97 -45.27
N LYS A 443 17.67 -33.27 -44.98
CA LYS A 443 16.66 -34.20 -45.48
C LYS A 443 15.30 -33.98 -44.78
N ALA A 444 15.30 -33.69 -43.48
CA ALA A 444 14.07 -33.35 -42.77
C ALA A 444 13.48 -32.01 -43.27
N ILE A 445 14.33 -31.04 -43.59
CA ILE A 445 13.91 -29.77 -44.23
C ILE A 445 13.33 -30.01 -45.63
N GLU A 446 13.95 -30.87 -46.43
CA GLU A 446 13.43 -31.25 -47.74
C GLU A 446 12.05 -31.91 -47.63
N GLU A 447 11.86 -32.80 -46.65
CA GLU A 447 10.57 -33.43 -46.37
C GLU A 447 9.49 -32.39 -45.99
N ILE A 448 9.81 -31.41 -45.13
CA ILE A 448 8.89 -30.32 -44.79
C ILE A 448 8.48 -29.53 -46.04
N LYS A 449 9.42 -29.28 -46.95
CA LYS A 449 9.16 -28.56 -48.20
C LYS A 449 8.22 -29.34 -49.12
N ILE A 450 8.43 -30.66 -49.25
CA ILE A 450 7.60 -31.55 -50.07
C ILE A 450 6.19 -31.69 -49.46
N SER A 451 6.11 -31.79 -48.14
CA SER A 451 4.87 -31.96 -47.38
C SER A 451 4.11 -30.64 -47.13
N SER A 452 4.59 -29.51 -47.64
CA SER A 452 3.92 -28.21 -47.58
C SER A 452 2.64 -28.20 -48.44
N GLY A 453 1.52 -27.78 -47.85
CA GLY A 453 0.21 -27.75 -48.52
C GLY A 453 -0.49 -29.11 -48.57
N SER A 454 0.11 -30.18 -48.04
CA SER A 454 -0.52 -31.49 -47.85
C SER A 454 -0.57 -31.86 -46.37
N HIS A 455 0.58 -32.01 -45.73
CA HIS A 455 0.68 -32.25 -44.29
C HIS A 455 0.67 -30.94 -43.51
N PHE A 456 1.49 -29.97 -43.95
CA PHE A 456 1.74 -28.74 -43.21
C PHE A 456 1.09 -27.52 -43.86
N ASP A 457 0.75 -26.52 -43.03
CA ASP A 457 0.34 -25.20 -43.48
C ASP A 457 1.47 -24.54 -44.30
N PRO A 458 1.21 -24.12 -45.56
CA PRO A 458 2.22 -23.48 -46.40
C PRO A 458 2.89 -22.25 -45.78
N GLY A 459 2.14 -21.42 -45.05
CA GLY A 459 2.66 -20.22 -44.40
C GLY A 459 3.61 -20.57 -43.25
N ILE A 460 3.27 -21.60 -42.48
CA ILE A 460 4.11 -22.11 -41.39
C ILE A 460 5.36 -22.79 -41.95
N SER A 461 5.23 -23.59 -43.00
CA SER A 461 6.38 -24.19 -43.70
C SER A 461 7.34 -23.13 -44.23
N GLN A 462 6.82 -22.06 -44.83
CA GLN A 462 7.64 -20.94 -45.30
C GLN A 462 8.39 -20.25 -44.15
N ALA A 463 7.71 -20.00 -43.02
CA ALA A 463 8.32 -19.44 -41.84
C ALA A 463 9.42 -20.36 -41.26
N TRP A 464 9.18 -21.68 -41.23
CA TRP A 464 10.16 -22.67 -40.80
C TRP A 464 11.42 -22.65 -41.66
N LEU A 465 11.27 -22.64 -42.99
CA LEU A 465 12.39 -22.56 -43.93
C LEU A 465 13.22 -21.28 -43.70
N ALA A 466 12.56 -20.16 -43.44
CA ALA A 466 13.24 -18.91 -43.12
C ALA A 466 13.97 -18.93 -41.75
N LEU A 467 13.49 -19.73 -40.78
CA LEU A 467 14.22 -19.95 -39.52
C LEU A 467 15.42 -20.89 -39.72
N TRP A 468 15.27 -21.91 -40.55
CA TRP A 468 16.37 -22.79 -40.95
C TRP A 468 17.49 -22.02 -41.65
N GLU A 469 17.16 -21.19 -42.65
CA GLU A 469 18.13 -20.35 -43.37
C GLU A 469 18.85 -19.34 -42.44
N ALA A 470 18.17 -18.91 -41.37
CA ALA A 470 18.75 -18.05 -40.35
C ALA A 470 19.61 -18.81 -39.31
N GLY A 471 19.73 -20.14 -39.42
CA GLY A 471 20.47 -21.00 -38.49
C GLY A 471 19.78 -21.24 -37.13
N GLU A 472 18.55 -20.75 -36.95
CA GLU A 472 17.86 -20.78 -35.67
C GLU A 472 17.41 -22.20 -35.28
N VAL A 473 16.96 -22.99 -36.27
CA VAL A 473 16.52 -24.38 -36.07
C VAL A 473 17.69 -25.27 -35.62
N GLU A 474 18.86 -25.13 -36.27
CA GLU A 474 20.07 -25.86 -35.90
C GLU A 474 20.57 -25.43 -34.51
N ARG A 475 20.54 -24.12 -34.21
CA ARG A 475 20.91 -23.57 -32.91
C ARG A 475 20.05 -24.14 -31.77
N ILE A 476 18.73 -24.25 -31.97
CA ILE A 476 17.82 -24.84 -30.98
C ILE A 476 18.11 -26.33 -30.79
N PHE A 477 18.35 -27.08 -31.87
CA PHE A 477 18.66 -28.51 -31.79
C PHE A 477 19.94 -28.76 -30.97
N ASN A 478 21.04 -28.09 -31.35
CA ASN A 478 22.35 -28.28 -30.73
C ASN A 478 22.38 -27.87 -29.26
N LYS A 479 21.50 -26.95 -28.83
CA LYS A 479 21.37 -26.55 -27.43
C LYS A 479 20.75 -27.65 -26.56
N TRP A 480 19.94 -28.54 -27.14
CA TRP A 480 19.15 -29.55 -26.42
C TRP A 480 19.32 -30.93 -27.08
N GLN A 481 20.53 -31.49 -27.03
CA GLN A 481 20.88 -32.77 -27.66
C GLN A 481 21.19 -33.88 -26.63
#